data_AF-A0A0Q8DC77-F1
#
_entry.id   AF-A0A0Q8DC77-F1
#
_cell.length_a   1.000
_cell.length_b   1.000
_cell.length_c   1.000
_cell.angle_alpha   90.00
_cell.angle_beta   90.00
_cell.angle_gamma   90.00
#
_symmetry.space_group_name_H-M   'P 1'
#
loop_
_entity.id
_entity.type
_entity.pdbx_description
1 polymer ?
#
loop_
_entity_poly.entity_id
_entity_poly.type
_entity_poly.pdbx_seq_one_letter_code
_entity_poly.pdbx_strand_id
1 'polypeptide(L)'
;MQIRRFTLPALSGTAALAIVALSAGAASAHVTVTPNTTAAGSYAVLTFSVGHGCEGSPTTKLAIAMPEEIPSVTPTVNPNWTVEKVAEKLDKPIKDAHGNEITERIAQVVYTAKTPLPDGYRDTVELSVQLPEAAGETFAFPVVQSCAKGQTGWTETAADGQDAEELEHPAPTVTVTEASGEGHHGGAATDDDGDKGDADHEAKEADDKDDDGNGLAIGGLVAGIGGLALGGVALARSGKKA
;
A
#
# COMPACT_ATOMS: atom_id res chain seq x y z
N MET A 1 28.28 43.80 61.31
CA MET A 1 28.96 43.69 60.00
C MET A 1 29.89 42.49 60.03
N GLN A 2 29.47 41.35 59.47
CA GLN A 2 30.30 40.39 58.74
C GLN A 2 29.38 39.31 58.13
N ILE A 3 29.43 39.20 56.81
CA ILE A 3 28.73 38.23 55.97
C ILE A 3 29.71 37.10 55.64
N ARG A 4 29.27 35.84 55.66
CA ARG A 4 29.71 34.73 54.76
C ARG A 4 28.81 33.51 55.02
N ARG A 5 27.84 33.24 54.14
CA ARG A 5 27.90 32.40 52.91
C ARG A 5 28.06 30.91 53.22
N PHE A 6 26.97 30.15 53.09
CA PHE A 6 26.98 28.72 52.87
C PHE A 6 26.34 28.41 51.50
N THR A 7 27.14 27.79 50.65
CA THR A 7 26.80 27.31 49.30
C THR A 7 26.06 25.98 49.39
N LEU A 8 24.95 25.84 48.65
CA LEU A 8 24.23 24.58 48.46
C LEU A 8 25.03 23.63 47.54
N PRO A 9 24.99 22.31 47.78
CA PRO A 9 25.40 21.33 46.78
C PRO A 9 24.30 21.17 45.72
N ALA A 10 24.72 21.24 44.46
CA ALA A 10 23.94 20.90 43.28
C ALA A 10 23.78 19.38 43.16
N LEU A 11 22.54 18.91 42.98
CA LEU A 11 22.25 17.54 42.58
C LEU A 11 21.86 17.54 41.10
N SER A 12 22.83 17.23 40.25
CA SER A 12 22.65 17.00 38.81
C SER A 12 22.92 15.52 38.54
N GLY A 13 21.96 14.76 38.01
CA GLY A 13 22.20 13.37 37.62
C GLY A 13 20.96 12.50 37.37
N THR A 14 20.39 12.66 36.18
CA THR A 14 19.84 11.60 35.29
C THR A 14 18.75 10.65 35.82
N ALA A 15 17.48 11.03 35.65
CA ALA A 15 16.37 10.09 35.51
C ALA A 15 16.12 9.84 34.01
N ALA A 16 16.79 8.85 33.43
CA ALA A 16 16.43 8.33 32.11
C ALA A 16 15.27 7.33 32.30
N LEU A 17 14.04 7.85 32.37
CA LEU A 17 12.84 7.01 32.27
C LEU A 17 12.47 6.90 30.79
N ALA A 18 12.54 5.67 30.30
CA ALA A 18 12.17 5.26 28.96
C ALA A 18 10.72 5.66 28.65
N ILE A 19 10.54 6.46 27.60
CA ILE A 19 9.25 6.61 26.93
C ILE A 19 9.37 5.78 25.65
N VAL A 20 9.13 4.47 25.78
CA VAL A 20 8.61 3.71 24.64
C VAL A 20 7.17 4.18 24.52
N ALA A 21 6.93 5.14 23.63
CA ALA A 21 5.57 5.44 23.23
C ALA A 21 5.05 4.19 22.51
N LEU A 22 4.33 3.35 23.26
CA LEU A 22 3.41 2.39 22.67
C LEU A 22 2.36 3.24 21.96
N SER A 23 2.56 3.50 20.66
CA SER A 23 1.45 3.69 19.75
C SER A 23 0.73 2.35 19.69
N ALA A 24 -0.09 2.08 20.71
CA ALA A 24 -1.13 1.08 20.61
C ALA A 24 -1.99 1.56 19.44
N GLY A 25 -1.73 1.02 18.26
CA GLY A 25 -2.57 1.24 17.10
C GLY A 25 -3.98 0.94 17.55
N ALA A 26 -4.85 1.96 17.50
CA ALA A 26 -6.27 1.72 17.57
C ALA A 26 -6.53 0.55 16.62
N ALA A 27 -7.14 -0.52 17.11
CA ALA A 27 -7.54 -1.61 16.24
C ALA A 27 -8.40 -0.98 15.14
N SER A 28 -7.82 -0.75 13.95
CA SER A 28 -8.44 0.07 12.93
C SER A 28 -9.64 -0.69 12.41
N ALA A 29 -10.81 -0.31 12.93
CA ALA A 29 -12.08 -0.81 12.42
C ALA A 29 -12.30 -0.27 11.00
N HIS A 30 -11.84 0.94 10.71
CA HIS A 30 -12.16 1.61 9.46
C HIS A 30 -11.58 0.87 8.24
N VAL A 31 -12.31 0.94 7.12
CA VAL A 31 -11.72 0.62 5.83
C VAL A 31 -10.58 1.60 5.59
N THR A 32 -9.41 1.11 5.22
CA THR A 32 -8.21 1.94 4.99
C THR A 32 -7.74 1.81 3.55
N VAL A 33 -6.98 2.79 3.08
CA VAL A 33 -6.24 2.72 1.82
C VAL A 33 -4.74 2.85 2.09
N THR A 34 -3.94 2.01 1.44
CA THR A 34 -2.48 2.09 1.47
C THR A 34 -1.96 2.19 0.05
N PRO A 35 -1.39 3.34 -0.36
CA PRO A 35 -0.70 3.47 -1.64
C PRO A 35 0.70 2.84 -1.58
N ASN A 36 1.15 2.21 -2.67
CA ASN A 36 2.56 1.78 -2.81
C ASN A 36 3.51 2.95 -3.15
N THR A 37 2.98 4.04 -3.71
CA THR A 37 3.65 5.31 -4.00
C THR A 37 2.62 6.43 -3.94
N THR A 38 3.05 7.63 -3.54
CA THR A 38 2.23 8.85 -3.55
C THR A 38 2.76 9.92 -4.50
N ALA A 39 3.81 9.64 -5.27
CA ALA A 39 4.43 10.62 -6.14
C ALA A 39 3.47 11.13 -7.22
N ALA A 40 3.43 12.45 -7.43
CA ALA A 40 2.67 13.09 -8.50
C ALA A 40 2.95 12.47 -9.88
N GLY A 41 1.90 12.30 -10.69
CA GLY A 41 1.96 11.70 -12.03
C GLY A 41 2.23 10.18 -12.07
N SER A 42 2.59 9.57 -10.94
CA SER A 42 2.94 8.14 -10.89
C SER A 42 1.71 7.22 -10.97
N TYR A 43 1.92 6.01 -11.49
CA TYR A 43 0.95 4.93 -11.34
C TYR A 43 1.06 4.30 -9.96
N ALA A 44 0.06 4.55 -9.12
CA ALA A 44 -0.07 3.99 -7.79
C ALA A 44 -0.96 2.75 -7.80
N VAL A 45 -0.58 1.76 -7.00
CA VAL A 45 -1.46 0.68 -6.55
C VAL A 45 -1.99 1.07 -5.17
N LEU A 46 -3.30 1.24 -5.09
CA LEU A 46 -4.02 1.55 -3.88
C LEU A 46 -4.62 0.26 -3.30
N THR A 47 -4.11 -0.18 -2.17
CA THR A 47 -4.61 -1.36 -1.46
C THR A 47 -5.65 -0.95 -0.43
N PHE A 48 -6.91 -1.23 -0.71
CA PHE A 48 -8.02 -1.03 0.22
C PHE A 48 -8.15 -2.25 1.13
N SER A 49 -8.23 -2.03 2.44
CA SER A 49 -8.32 -3.09 3.45
C SER A 49 -9.64 -3.02 4.21
N VAL A 50 -10.34 -4.14 4.34
CA VAL A 50 -11.52 -4.28 5.20
C VAL A 50 -11.21 -5.29 6.30
N GLY A 51 -11.34 -4.86 7.57
CA GLY A 51 -10.91 -5.66 8.73
C GLY A 51 -12.04 -6.30 9.54
N HIS A 52 -13.29 -5.86 9.36
CA HIS A 52 -14.44 -6.36 10.09
C HIS A 52 -15.73 -6.23 9.27
N GLY A 53 -16.80 -6.84 9.76
CA GLY A 53 -18.15 -6.75 9.23
C GLY A 53 -18.98 -5.64 9.87
N CYS A 54 -20.06 -5.22 9.22
CA CYS A 54 -20.95 -4.16 9.72
C CYS A 54 -21.69 -4.68 10.95
N GLU A 55 -21.42 -4.10 12.12
CA GLU A 55 -21.99 -4.56 13.41
C GLU A 55 -21.81 -6.08 13.62
N GLY A 56 -20.68 -6.65 13.19
CA GLY A 56 -20.39 -8.08 13.25
C GLY A 56 -21.03 -8.94 12.15
N SER A 57 -21.78 -8.35 11.23
CA SER A 57 -22.34 -9.03 10.06
C SER A 57 -21.29 -9.16 8.95
N PRO A 58 -21.15 -10.33 8.29
CA PRO A 58 -20.14 -10.53 7.26
C PRO A 58 -20.28 -9.57 6.07
N THR A 59 -19.16 -9.08 5.55
CA THR A 59 -19.07 -8.15 4.42
C THR A 59 -19.34 -8.88 3.12
N THR A 60 -20.21 -8.29 2.29
CA THR A 60 -20.61 -8.85 0.99
C THR A 60 -20.19 -7.97 -0.18
N LYS A 61 -19.96 -6.67 0.05
CA LYS A 61 -19.60 -5.72 -1.01
C LYS A 61 -18.77 -4.56 -0.48
N LEU A 62 -17.83 -4.11 -1.29
CA LEU A 62 -17.15 -2.82 -1.18
C LEU A 62 -17.40 -2.03 -2.45
N ALA A 63 -18.03 -0.87 -2.34
CA ALA A 63 -18.20 0.09 -3.43
C ALA A 63 -17.30 1.29 -3.18
N ILE A 64 -16.27 1.46 -3.99
CA ILE A 64 -15.24 2.49 -3.85
C ILE A 64 -15.52 3.57 -4.89
N ALA A 65 -15.84 4.78 -4.44
CA ALA A 65 -16.02 5.94 -5.30
C ALA A 65 -14.66 6.50 -5.72
N MET A 66 -14.54 6.86 -7.00
CA MET A 66 -13.34 7.46 -7.55
C MET A 66 -13.42 8.99 -7.47
N PRO A 67 -12.36 9.70 -7.06
CA PRO A 67 -12.27 11.16 -7.21
C PRO A 67 -12.46 11.58 -8.68
N GLU A 68 -13.00 12.76 -8.93
CA GLU A 68 -13.21 13.27 -10.30
C GLU A 68 -11.88 13.46 -11.05
N GLU A 69 -10.84 13.84 -10.31
CA GLU A 69 -9.47 14.10 -10.75
C GLU A 69 -8.72 12.83 -11.18
N ILE A 70 -9.27 11.65 -10.84
CA ILE A 70 -8.76 10.34 -11.24
C ILE A 70 -9.79 9.69 -12.17
N PRO A 71 -9.78 10.03 -13.48
CA PRO A 71 -10.81 9.60 -14.43
C PRO A 71 -10.68 8.13 -14.86
N SER A 72 -9.52 7.53 -14.64
CA SER A 72 -9.21 6.16 -15.04
C SER A 72 -8.72 5.33 -13.86
N VAL A 73 -9.19 4.09 -13.79
CA VAL A 73 -8.79 3.09 -12.79
C VAL A 73 -8.79 1.71 -13.41
N THR A 74 -7.78 0.92 -13.06
CA THR A 74 -7.67 -0.49 -13.40
C THR A 74 -7.77 -1.32 -12.12
N PRO A 75 -8.95 -1.90 -11.84
CA PRO A 75 -9.11 -2.77 -10.68
C PRO A 75 -8.36 -4.09 -10.85
N THR A 76 -7.68 -4.56 -9.81
CA THR A 76 -7.06 -5.88 -9.78
C THR A 76 -8.13 -6.97 -9.68
N VAL A 77 -8.04 -7.99 -10.54
CA VAL A 77 -8.87 -9.19 -10.44
C VAL A 77 -8.51 -9.95 -9.17
N ASN A 78 -9.51 -10.31 -8.37
CA ASN A 78 -9.29 -10.95 -7.08
C ASN A 78 -9.94 -12.35 -7.02
N PRO A 79 -9.27 -13.37 -6.43
CA PRO A 79 -9.86 -14.71 -6.30
C PRO A 79 -11.12 -14.75 -5.42
N ASN A 80 -11.21 -13.91 -4.39
CA ASN A 80 -12.32 -13.88 -3.41
C ASN A 80 -13.47 -12.96 -3.82
N TRP A 81 -13.27 -12.06 -4.79
CA TRP A 81 -14.22 -11.02 -5.17
C TRP A 81 -14.48 -10.99 -6.68
N THR A 82 -15.71 -10.66 -7.06
CA THR A 82 -16.05 -10.27 -8.43
C THR A 82 -15.99 -8.75 -8.52
N VAL A 83 -15.40 -8.21 -9.58
CA VAL A 83 -15.19 -6.77 -9.75
C VAL A 83 -15.98 -6.22 -10.93
N GLU A 84 -16.58 -5.04 -10.73
CA GLU A 84 -17.31 -4.28 -11.74
C GLU A 84 -16.85 -2.82 -11.74
N LYS A 85 -16.77 -2.22 -12.94
CA LYS A 85 -16.53 -0.78 -13.11
C LYS A 85 -17.85 -0.11 -13.47
N VAL A 86 -18.24 0.90 -12.69
CA VAL A 86 -19.41 1.72 -12.99
C VAL A 86 -18.91 3.01 -13.63
N ALA A 87 -19.23 3.18 -14.92
CA ALA A 87 -18.87 4.37 -15.68
C ALA A 87 -19.97 5.44 -15.59
N GLU A 88 -19.57 6.69 -15.70
CA GLU A 88 -20.47 7.83 -15.86
C GLU A 88 -20.01 8.73 -17.00
N LYS A 89 -20.95 9.47 -17.59
CA LYS A 89 -20.64 10.47 -18.62
C LYS A 89 -20.14 11.74 -17.98
N LEU A 90 -19.09 12.30 -18.58
CA LEU A 90 -18.58 13.60 -18.22
C LEU A 90 -19.45 14.69 -18.85
N ASP A 91 -19.73 15.74 -18.08
CA ASP A 91 -20.42 16.94 -18.60
C ASP A 91 -19.61 17.64 -19.70
N LYS A 92 -18.27 17.57 -19.59
CA LYS A 92 -17.32 18.09 -20.57
C LYS A 92 -16.26 17.03 -20.86
N PRO A 93 -15.93 16.77 -22.13
CA PRO A 93 -14.84 15.87 -22.44
C PRO A 93 -13.51 16.37 -21.88
N ILE A 94 -12.71 15.44 -21.36
CA ILE A 94 -11.34 15.70 -20.89
C ILE A 94 -10.34 15.05 -21.86
N LYS A 95 -9.05 15.36 -21.72
CA LYS A 95 -7.99 14.72 -22.48
C LYS A 95 -7.15 13.80 -21.61
N ASP A 96 -6.79 12.64 -22.14
CA ASP A 96 -5.78 11.79 -21.52
C ASP A 96 -4.35 12.33 -21.81
N ALA A 97 -3.35 11.66 -21.23
CA ALA A 97 -1.94 12.00 -21.42
C ALA A 97 -1.47 11.87 -22.89
N HIS A 98 -2.22 11.17 -23.74
CA HIS A 98 -1.93 10.98 -25.17
C HIS A 98 -2.74 11.95 -26.06
N GLY A 99 -3.55 12.83 -25.46
CA GLY A 99 -4.38 13.81 -26.17
C GLY A 99 -5.69 13.25 -26.72
N ASN A 100 -6.06 12.00 -26.40
CA ASN A 100 -7.35 11.42 -26.77
C ASN A 100 -8.47 12.04 -25.94
N GLU A 101 -9.64 12.20 -26.56
CA GLU A 101 -10.83 12.69 -25.87
C GLU A 101 -11.48 11.57 -25.04
N ILE A 102 -11.70 11.83 -23.76
CA ILE A 102 -12.44 10.99 -22.83
C ILE A 102 -13.78 11.66 -22.55
N THR A 103 -14.87 10.94 -22.81
CA THR A 103 -16.25 11.39 -22.56
C THR A 103 -16.94 10.63 -21.43
N GLU A 104 -16.35 9.53 -20.97
CA GLU A 104 -16.81 8.73 -19.83
C GLU A 104 -15.65 8.44 -18.90
N ARG A 105 -15.91 8.52 -17.59
CA ARG A 105 -14.95 8.14 -16.54
C ARG A 105 -15.49 6.99 -15.71
N ILE A 106 -14.61 6.31 -14.99
CA ILE A 106 -15.06 5.31 -14.01
C ILE A 106 -15.37 6.04 -12.70
N ALA A 107 -16.66 6.15 -12.37
CA ALA A 107 -17.14 6.82 -11.17
C ALA A 107 -16.95 5.97 -9.92
N GLN A 108 -17.06 4.65 -10.07
CA GLN A 108 -17.03 3.72 -8.94
C GLN A 108 -16.48 2.36 -9.38
N VAL A 109 -15.76 1.70 -8.47
CA VAL A 109 -15.37 0.29 -8.60
C VAL A 109 -16.09 -0.51 -7.51
N VAL A 110 -16.75 -1.60 -7.91
CA VAL A 110 -17.53 -2.44 -6.99
C VAL A 110 -16.90 -3.83 -6.91
N TYR A 111 -16.43 -4.19 -5.73
CA TYR A 111 -16.04 -5.55 -5.40
C TYR A 111 -17.18 -6.24 -4.65
N THR A 112 -17.68 -7.35 -5.18
CA THR A 112 -18.68 -8.20 -4.54
C THR A 112 -18.06 -9.52 -4.12
N ALA A 113 -18.14 -9.87 -2.84
CA ALA A 113 -17.53 -11.08 -2.31
C ALA A 113 -18.21 -12.32 -2.91
N LYS A 114 -17.43 -13.30 -3.39
CA LYS A 114 -17.95 -14.58 -3.87
C LYS A 114 -18.49 -15.43 -2.71
N THR A 115 -17.78 -15.35 -1.58
CA THR A 115 -18.22 -15.84 -0.28
C THR A 115 -18.14 -14.65 0.69
N PRO A 116 -19.20 -14.32 1.45
CA PRO A 116 -19.16 -13.21 2.40
C PRO A 116 -17.96 -13.30 3.34
N LEU A 117 -17.20 -12.21 3.47
CA LEU A 117 -16.05 -12.12 4.37
C LEU A 117 -16.56 -12.12 5.82
N PRO A 118 -16.24 -13.15 6.63
CA PRO A 118 -16.72 -13.20 8.01
C PRO A 118 -16.13 -12.07 8.85
N ASP A 119 -16.88 -11.65 9.86
CA ASP A 119 -16.38 -10.68 10.84
C ASP A 119 -15.12 -11.20 11.57
N GLY A 120 -14.21 -10.28 11.90
CA GLY A 120 -12.91 -10.60 12.51
C GLY A 120 -11.86 -11.15 11.54
N TYR A 121 -12.17 -11.27 10.24
CA TYR A 121 -11.19 -11.57 9.19
C TYR A 121 -10.96 -10.35 8.31
N ARG A 122 -9.70 -10.18 7.90
CA ARG A 122 -9.27 -9.11 7.01
C ARG A 122 -9.12 -9.62 5.58
N ASP A 123 -9.53 -8.81 4.61
CA ASP A 123 -9.20 -8.99 3.19
C ASP A 123 -8.84 -7.65 2.55
N THR A 124 -8.26 -7.70 1.34
CA THR A 124 -7.83 -6.53 0.59
C THR A 124 -8.25 -6.59 -0.88
N VAL A 125 -8.55 -5.43 -1.45
CA VAL A 125 -8.77 -5.24 -2.89
C VAL A 125 -7.87 -4.11 -3.38
N GLU A 126 -7.46 -4.17 -4.64
CA GLU A 126 -6.43 -3.27 -5.15
C GLU A 126 -6.90 -2.56 -6.42
N LEU A 127 -6.62 -1.27 -6.48
CA LEU A 127 -6.90 -0.43 -7.65
C LEU A 127 -5.58 0.17 -8.14
N SER A 128 -5.28 0.02 -9.43
CA SER A 128 -4.21 0.79 -10.07
C SER A 128 -4.79 2.07 -10.66
N VAL A 129 -4.22 3.22 -10.26
CA VAL A 129 -4.62 4.56 -10.71
C VAL A 129 -3.39 5.35 -11.10
N GLN A 130 -3.56 6.34 -11.98
CA GLN A 130 -2.56 7.38 -12.15
C GLN A 130 -2.90 8.52 -11.17
N LEU A 131 -1.95 8.90 -10.33
CA LEU A 131 -2.11 10.05 -9.45
C LEU A 131 -2.00 11.35 -10.26
N PRO A 132 -2.73 12.41 -9.89
CA PRO A 132 -2.61 13.71 -10.53
C PRO A 132 -1.18 14.26 -10.54
N GLU A 133 -0.87 15.10 -11.53
CA GLU A 133 0.43 15.76 -11.67
C GLU A 133 0.69 16.83 -10.60
N ALA A 134 -0.38 17.37 -9.99
CA ALA A 134 -0.27 18.35 -8.92
C ALA A 134 -0.02 17.67 -7.58
N ALA A 135 1.08 18.03 -6.93
CA ALA A 135 1.41 17.60 -5.57
C ALA A 135 0.68 18.46 -4.51
N GLY A 136 0.61 17.93 -3.28
CA GLY A 136 0.08 18.61 -2.11
C GLY A 136 -1.43 18.46 -1.91
N GLU A 137 -2.14 17.90 -2.89
CA GLU A 137 -3.57 17.64 -2.80
C GLU A 137 -3.87 16.28 -2.14
N THR A 138 -4.97 16.21 -1.38
CA THR A 138 -5.43 14.99 -0.73
C THR A 138 -6.77 14.58 -1.32
N PHE A 139 -6.82 13.37 -1.85
CA PHE A 139 -8.01 12.81 -2.47
C PHE A 139 -8.67 11.80 -1.54
N ALA A 140 -9.96 11.96 -1.31
CA ALA A 140 -10.77 10.99 -0.57
C ALA A 140 -11.34 9.94 -1.53
N PHE A 141 -11.38 8.69 -1.09
CA PHE A 141 -11.99 7.56 -1.77
C PHE A 141 -13.12 7.01 -0.92
N PRO A 142 -14.31 7.63 -0.94
CA PRO A 142 -15.46 7.15 -0.16
C PRO A 142 -15.74 5.67 -0.44
N VAL A 143 -15.97 4.89 0.62
CA VAL A 143 -16.29 3.46 0.50
C VAL A 143 -17.61 3.15 1.18
N VAL A 144 -18.53 2.53 0.44
CA VAL A 144 -19.70 1.88 1.05
C VAL A 144 -19.41 0.40 1.23
N GLN A 145 -19.36 -0.02 2.49
CA GLN A 145 -19.26 -1.41 2.89
C GLN A 145 -20.67 -1.97 3.12
N SER A 146 -21.12 -2.88 2.26
CA SER A 146 -22.37 -3.61 2.49
C SER A 146 -22.09 -4.95 3.14
N CYS A 147 -22.96 -5.34 4.06
CA CYS A 147 -22.88 -6.60 4.78
C CYS A 147 -24.18 -7.40 4.61
N ALA A 148 -24.18 -8.65 5.06
CA ALA A 148 -25.41 -9.47 5.03
C ALA A 148 -26.58 -8.81 5.80
N LYS A 149 -26.26 -8.03 6.84
CA LYS A 149 -27.17 -7.17 7.57
C LYS A 149 -26.52 -5.78 7.68
N GLY A 150 -27.24 -4.75 7.24
CA GLY A 150 -26.78 -3.38 7.32
C GLY A 150 -25.65 -3.03 6.36
N GLN A 151 -25.14 -1.82 6.53
CA GLN A 151 -24.04 -1.24 5.76
C GLN A 151 -23.37 -0.14 6.58
N THR A 152 -22.11 0.16 6.28
CA THR A 152 -21.37 1.29 6.82
C THR A 152 -20.82 2.12 5.66
N GLY A 153 -21.00 3.44 5.73
CA GLY A 153 -20.47 4.38 4.74
C GLY A 153 -19.24 5.09 5.27
N TRP A 154 -18.05 4.65 4.84
CA TRP A 154 -16.77 5.29 5.09
C TRP A 154 -16.61 6.48 4.14
N THR A 155 -17.29 7.58 4.44
CA THR A 155 -17.52 8.68 3.49
C THR A 155 -17.27 10.07 4.06
N GLU A 156 -17.01 10.17 5.36
CA GLU A 156 -16.83 11.46 6.02
C GLU A 156 -15.50 12.10 5.63
N THR A 157 -15.53 13.43 5.49
CA THR A 157 -14.35 14.27 5.28
C THR A 157 -14.35 15.35 6.36
N ALA A 158 -13.17 15.68 6.89
CA ALA A 158 -13.05 16.68 7.94
C ALA A 158 -13.35 18.08 7.38
N ALA A 159 -14.19 18.83 8.10
CA ALA A 159 -14.38 20.25 7.81
C ALA A 159 -13.13 21.07 8.18
N ASP A 160 -13.05 22.31 7.69
CA ASP A 160 -11.95 23.22 8.02
C ASP A 160 -11.76 23.36 9.54
N GLY A 161 -10.59 22.96 10.03
CA GLY A 161 -10.23 23.04 11.45
C GLY A 161 -10.80 21.93 12.33
N GLN A 162 -11.50 20.93 11.77
CA GLN A 162 -11.87 19.70 12.45
C GLN A 162 -10.71 18.71 12.45
N ASP A 163 -10.54 17.97 13.55
CA ASP A 163 -9.61 16.85 13.60
C ASP A 163 -10.19 15.65 12.82
N ALA A 164 -9.44 15.15 11.84
CA ALA A 164 -9.84 14.00 11.04
C ALA A 164 -9.90 12.70 11.85
N GLU A 165 -9.19 12.62 12.97
CA GLU A 165 -9.22 11.45 13.86
C GLU A 165 -10.53 11.34 14.66
N GLU A 166 -11.31 12.43 14.75
CA GLU A 166 -12.61 12.46 15.43
C GLU A 166 -13.77 11.96 14.55
N LEU A 167 -13.53 11.70 13.26
CA LEU A 167 -14.54 11.17 12.35
C LEU A 167 -14.89 9.72 12.70
N GLU A 168 -16.18 9.40 12.76
CA GLU A 168 -16.65 8.05 13.07
C GLU A 168 -16.49 7.11 11.87
N HIS A 169 -16.72 7.64 10.66
CA HIS A 169 -16.65 6.90 9.42
C HIS A 169 -15.86 7.66 8.34
N PRO A 170 -14.57 7.95 8.57
CA PRO A 170 -13.75 8.70 7.64
C PRO A 170 -13.62 7.96 6.31
N ALA A 171 -13.69 8.71 5.21
CA ALA A 171 -13.29 8.20 3.91
C ALA A 171 -11.78 7.92 3.90
N PRO A 172 -11.33 6.79 3.32
CA PRO A 172 -9.91 6.58 3.04
C PRO A 172 -9.34 7.72 2.19
N THR A 173 -8.16 8.25 2.53
CA THR A 173 -7.55 9.37 1.80
C THR A 173 -6.13 9.05 1.30
N VAL A 174 -5.74 9.65 0.17
CA VAL A 174 -4.36 9.61 -0.36
C VAL A 174 -3.89 11.02 -0.63
N THR A 175 -2.79 11.44 -0.02
CA THR A 175 -2.12 12.71 -0.30
C THR A 175 -1.06 12.50 -1.37
N VAL A 176 -1.11 13.29 -2.44
CA VAL A 176 -0.10 13.27 -3.50
C VAL A 176 1.12 14.05 -3.05
N THR A 177 2.28 13.39 -3.07
CA THR A 177 3.57 13.98 -2.76
C THR A 177 4.25 14.48 -4.04
N GLU A 178 5.29 15.29 -3.88
CA GLU A 178 6.14 15.70 -5.00
C GLU A 178 6.58 14.52 -5.88
N ALA A 179 6.73 14.76 -7.18
CA ALA A 179 7.22 13.76 -8.10
C ALA A 179 8.61 13.27 -7.67
N SER A 180 8.83 11.95 -7.71
CA SER A 180 10.17 11.39 -7.57
C SER A 180 10.97 11.70 -8.83
N GLY A 181 12.20 12.22 -8.70
CA GLY A 181 13.06 12.68 -9.80
C GLY A 181 13.43 11.61 -10.86
N GLU A 182 13.01 10.37 -10.70
CA GLU A 182 13.10 9.31 -11.72
C GLU A 182 11.78 9.17 -12.49
N GLY A 183 11.45 10.18 -13.29
CA GLY A 183 10.40 10.08 -14.28
C GLY A 183 10.77 9.07 -15.37
N HIS A 184 10.01 7.99 -15.50
CA HIS A 184 10.05 7.06 -16.63
C HIS A 184 9.42 7.66 -17.90
N HIS A 185 9.79 8.88 -18.24
CA HIS A 185 9.50 9.42 -19.56
C HIS A 185 10.65 9.04 -20.49
N GLY A 186 10.48 7.88 -21.15
CA GLY A 186 11.20 7.53 -22.35
C GLY A 186 10.86 8.52 -23.46
N GLY A 187 11.50 9.69 -23.42
CA GLY A 187 11.57 10.64 -24.51
C GLY A 187 12.85 10.37 -25.29
N ALA A 188 12.69 9.86 -26.52
CA ALA A 188 13.77 9.64 -27.45
C ALA A 188 14.58 10.93 -27.64
N ALA A 189 15.85 10.91 -27.21
CA ALA A 189 16.86 11.80 -27.77
C ALA A 189 17.29 11.18 -29.10
N THR A 190 16.78 11.76 -30.19
CA THR A 190 17.38 11.60 -31.51
C THR A 190 18.69 12.39 -31.52
N ASP A 191 19.81 11.72 -31.28
CA ASP A 191 21.11 12.21 -31.71
C ASP A 191 21.51 11.40 -32.95
N ASP A 192 21.18 11.98 -34.11
CA ASP A 192 21.78 11.67 -35.39
C ASP A 192 23.09 12.48 -35.45
N ASP A 193 24.23 11.79 -35.41
CA ASP A 193 25.42 12.20 -36.17
C ASP A 193 26.39 11.02 -36.22
N GLY A 194 26.63 10.54 -37.45
CA GLY A 194 27.39 9.33 -37.72
C GLY A 194 28.90 9.50 -37.63
N ASP A 195 29.59 8.39 -37.46
CA ASP A 195 30.90 8.17 -38.07
C ASP A 195 31.15 6.69 -38.34
N LYS A 196 31.86 6.43 -39.43
CA LYS A 196 32.10 5.14 -40.05
C LYS A 196 33.21 4.37 -39.31
N GLY A 197 33.03 3.06 -39.16
CA GLY A 197 34.07 2.14 -38.74
C GLY A 197 33.73 0.71 -39.17
N ASP A 198 34.22 0.34 -40.34
CA ASP A 198 34.17 -1.00 -40.93
C ASP A 198 35.21 -1.91 -40.24
N ALA A 199 34.82 -3.10 -39.80
CA ALA A 199 35.69 -4.28 -39.68
C ALA A 199 34.90 -5.52 -39.20
N ASP A 200 34.68 -6.42 -40.15
CA ASP A 200 34.62 -7.89 -40.04
C ASP A 200 34.59 -8.53 -38.65
N HIS A 201 33.60 -9.39 -38.41
CA HIS A 201 33.84 -10.63 -37.68
C HIS A 201 32.96 -11.79 -38.18
N GLU A 202 33.67 -12.81 -38.67
CA GLU A 202 33.19 -14.10 -39.14
C GLU A 202 32.28 -14.83 -38.13
N ALA A 203 31.30 -15.55 -38.70
CA ALA A 203 30.53 -16.56 -38.00
C ALA A 203 31.43 -17.69 -37.48
N LYS A 204 31.33 -17.99 -36.19
CA LYS A 204 31.64 -19.32 -35.65
C LYS A 204 30.52 -19.76 -34.72
N GLU A 205 29.80 -20.78 -35.18
CA GLU A 205 29.05 -21.66 -34.31
C GLU A 205 30.02 -22.40 -33.38
N ALA A 206 29.67 -22.45 -32.11
CA ALA A 206 30.17 -23.44 -31.17
C ALA A 206 29.00 -23.89 -30.30
N ASP A 207 28.68 -25.16 -30.51
CA ASP A 207 27.89 -26.06 -29.67
C ASP A 207 28.44 -26.05 -28.23
N ASP A 208 27.58 -25.85 -27.22
CA ASP A 208 27.54 -26.72 -26.03
C ASP A 208 26.53 -26.25 -24.97
N LYS A 209 25.65 -27.20 -24.63
CA LYS A 209 25.19 -27.60 -23.28
C LYS A 209 24.33 -26.65 -22.44
N ASP A 210 23.11 -27.13 -22.25
CA ASP A 210 22.27 -27.10 -21.04
C ASP A 210 22.93 -26.45 -19.80
N ASP A 211 22.30 -25.39 -19.29
CA ASP A 211 22.45 -25.03 -17.88
C ASP A 211 21.11 -24.48 -17.33
N ASP A 212 20.38 -25.41 -16.72
CA ASP A 212 19.25 -25.17 -15.83
C ASP A 212 19.72 -24.43 -14.58
N GLY A 213 19.62 -23.10 -14.61
CA GLY A 213 19.89 -22.23 -13.47
C GLY A 213 18.82 -22.26 -12.38
N ASN A 214 18.44 -23.45 -11.88
CA ASN A 214 17.64 -23.62 -10.67
C ASN A 214 18.47 -24.29 -9.56
N GLY A 215 19.69 -23.79 -9.35
CA GLY A 215 20.72 -24.38 -8.49
C GLY A 215 20.94 -23.71 -7.12
N LEU A 216 20.03 -22.84 -6.65
CA LEU A 216 20.19 -22.15 -5.37
C LEU A 216 19.01 -22.25 -4.39
N ALA A 217 17.98 -23.05 -4.69
CA ALA A 217 16.82 -23.21 -3.80
C ALA A 217 16.68 -24.58 -3.11
N ILE A 218 17.58 -25.54 -3.37
CA ILE A 218 17.53 -26.92 -2.78
C ILE A 218 18.78 -27.23 -1.93
N GLY A 219 19.45 -26.21 -1.39
CA GLY A 219 20.52 -26.38 -0.39
C GLY A 219 20.08 -26.13 1.06
N GLY A 220 19.01 -25.34 1.27
CA GLY A 220 18.59 -24.88 2.60
C GLY A 220 17.63 -25.79 3.37
N LEU A 221 16.92 -26.69 2.70
CA LEU A 221 15.84 -27.47 3.33
C LEU A 221 16.34 -28.76 4.04
N VAL A 222 17.52 -29.29 3.68
CA VAL A 222 18.05 -30.52 4.32
C VAL A 222 18.84 -30.21 5.60
N ALA A 223 19.39 -28.99 5.76
CA ALA A 223 20.07 -28.58 7.00
C ALA A 223 19.10 -28.14 8.12
N GLY A 224 17.87 -27.72 7.80
CA GLY A 224 16.89 -27.24 8.79
C GLY A 224 16.22 -28.34 9.63
N ILE A 225 16.07 -29.55 9.07
CA ILE A 225 15.40 -30.66 9.79
C ILE A 225 16.35 -31.36 10.78
N GLY A 226 17.66 -31.34 10.54
CA GLY A 226 18.65 -31.93 11.46
C GLY A 226 18.87 -31.15 12.76
N GLY A 227 18.73 -29.81 12.72
CA GLY A 227 18.92 -28.95 13.90
C GLY A 227 17.86 -29.11 14.99
N LEU A 228 16.61 -29.40 14.60
CA LEU A 228 15.49 -29.59 15.54
C LEU A 228 15.55 -30.92 16.30
N ALA A 229 16.21 -31.95 15.74
CA ALA A 229 16.35 -33.24 16.42
C ALA A 229 17.42 -33.23 17.54
N LEU A 230 18.48 -32.43 17.41
CA LEU A 230 19.53 -32.33 18.44
C LEU A 230 19.18 -31.35 19.57
N GLY A 231 18.36 -30.33 19.31
CA GLY A 231 17.85 -29.42 20.35
C GLY A 231 16.86 -30.07 21.32
N GLY A 232 16.03 -31.01 20.85
CA GLY A 232 15.04 -31.71 21.68
C GLY A 232 15.65 -32.68 22.71
N VAL A 233 16.79 -33.29 22.42
CA VAL A 233 17.45 -34.25 23.32
C VAL A 233 18.20 -33.55 24.48
N ALA A 234 18.63 -32.30 24.28
CA ALA A 234 19.29 -31.51 25.32
C ALA A 234 18.32 -31.03 26.41
N LEU A 235 17.09 -30.64 26.04
CA LEU A 235 16.05 -30.19 26.98
C LEU A 235 15.43 -31.34 27.79
N ALA A 236 15.38 -32.56 27.25
CA ALA A 236 14.86 -33.72 27.97
C ALA A 236 15.80 -34.27 29.06
N ARG A 237 17.09 -33.91 29.03
CA ARG A 237 18.10 -34.38 30.02
C ARG A 237 18.33 -33.43 31.20
N SER A 238 17.97 -32.15 31.08
CA SER A 238 18.05 -31.18 32.18
C SER A 238 16.84 -31.24 33.13
N GLY A 239 15.72 -31.84 32.71
CA GLY A 239 14.52 -31.99 33.53
C GLY A 239 14.48 -33.18 34.50
N LYS A 240 15.55 -34.00 34.60
CA LYS A 240 15.59 -35.20 35.47
C LYS A 240 16.59 -35.12 36.63
N LYS A 241 17.02 -33.91 36.98
CA LYS A 241 17.71 -33.61 38.25
C LYS A 241 17.16 -32.31 38.85
N ALA A 242 15.94 -32.40 39.35
CA ALA A 242 15.40 -31.59 40.43
C ALA A 242 14.41 -32.47 41.21
#